data_AF-A0A3D2JBE1-F1
#
_entry.id   AF-A0A3D2JBE1-F1
#
_cell.length_a   1.000
_cell.length_b   1.000
_cell.length_c   1.000
_cell.angle_alpha   90.00
_cell.angle_beta   90.00
_cell.angle_gamma   90.00
#
_symmetry.space_group_name_H-M   'P 1'
#
loop_
_entity.id
_entity.type
_entity.pdbx_description
1 polymer ?
#
loop_
_entity_poly.entity_id
_entity_poly.type
_entity_poly.pdbx_seq_one_letter_code
_entity_poly.pdbx_strand_id
1 'polypeptide(L)' 'MSNIFKLFAEQDKLTDELFAFITDHNADNRNERAIASVLHEVAPQMVSVAECMIIDGVDERHYVADYVSAVLNGYGLEE' A
#
# COMPACT_ATOMS: atom_id res chain seq x y z
N MET A 1 -10.57 13.53 7.12
CA MET A 1 -11.25 12.40 6.45
C MET A 1 -11.33 12.54 4.92
N SER A 2 -11.57 13.73 4.32
CA SER A 2 -11.72 13.85 2.85
C SER A 2 -10.45 13.65 1.99
N ASN A 3 -9.25 13.76 2.55
CA ASN A 3 -8.01 13.59 1.79
C ASN A 3 -7.63 12.13 1.56
N ILE A 4 -8.07 11.20 2.43
CA ILE A 4 -7.70 9.78 2.35
C ILE A 4 -8.41 9.11 1.17
N PHE A 5 -9.71 9.36 1.01
CA PHE A 5 -10.46 8.93 -0.18
C PHE A 5 -9.90 9.51 -1.47
N LYS A 6 -9.34 10.72 -1.43
CA LYS A 6 -8.67 11.33 -2.58
C LYS A 6 -7.37 10.59 -2.93
N LEU A 7 -6.65 10.10 -1.93
CA LEU A 7 -5.46 9.27 -2.11
C LEU A 7 -5.82 7.91 -2.73
N PHE A 8 -6.88 7.25 -2.24
CA PHE A 8 -7.39 6.02 -2.84
C PHE A 8 -7.97 6.23 -4.25
N ALA A 9 -8.50 7.42 -4.54
CA ALA A 9 -8.93 7.80 -5.90
C ALA A 9 -7.74 8.08 -6.84
N GLU A 10 -6.55 8.37 -6.30
CA GLU A 10 -5.32 8.56 -7.06
C GLU A 10 -4.44 7.30 -6.99
N GLN A 11 -4.85 6.26 -7.73
CA GLN A 11 -4.16 4.96 -7.83
C GLN A 11 -2.64 5.11 -7.98
N ASP A 12 -2.17 5.98 -8.87
CA ASP A 12 -0.73 6.15 -9.14
C ASP A 12 0.02 6.70 -7.91
N LYS A 13 -0.58 7.63 -7.17
CA LYS A 13 0.00 8.16 -5.93
C LYS A 13 -0.01 7.14 -4.80
N LEU A 14 -1.09 6.37 -4.69
CA LEU A 14 -1.18 5.29 -3.72
C LEU A 14 -0.11 4.23 -3.99
N THR A 15 0.06 3.84 -5.25
CA THR A 15 1.12 2.92 -5.68
C THR A 15 2.51 3.47 -5.38
N ASP A 16 2.78 4.74 -5.66
CA ASP A 16 4.10 5.34 -5.41
C ASP A 16 4.42 5.41 -3.92
N GLU A 17 3.44 5.79 -3.09
CA GLU A 17 3.59 5.83 -1.63
C GLU A 17 3.74 4.43 -1.01
N LEU A 18 2.99 3.42 -1.49
CA LEU A 18 3.15 2.02 -1.08
C LEU A 18 4.49 1.45 -1.52
N PHE A 19 4.91 1.74 -2.75
CA PHE A 19 6.21 1.34 -3.25
C PHE A 19 7.32 1.96 -2.40
N ALA A 20 7.23 3.25 -2.11
CA ALA A 20 8.20 3.93 -1.25
C ALA A 20 8.17 3.44 0.20
N PHE A 21 7.02 2.93 0.68
CA PHE A 21 6.92 2.23 1.96
C PHE A 21 7.61 0.84 1.91
N ILE A 22 7.38 0.04 0.86
CA ILE A 22 7.95 -1.30 0.70
C ILE A 22 9.46 -1.27 0.43
N THR A 23 9.92 -0.29 -0.35
CA THR A 23 11.34 -0.13 -0.71
C THR A 23 12.19 0.42 0.46
N ASP A 24 11.55 1.00 1.48
CA ASP A 24 12.26 1.49 2.65
C ASP A 24 12.57 0.33 3.62
N HIS A 25 13.82 -0.12 3.60
CA HIS A 25 14.35 -1.17 4.47
C HIS A 25 14.38 -0.79 5.96
N ASN A 26 14.09 0.47 6.31
CA ASN A 26 14.14 0.94 7.69
C ASN A 26 12.73 0.95 8.29
N ALA A 27 12.43 -0.07 9.11
CA ALA A 27 11.12 -0.25 9.74
C ALA A 27 10.67 0.96 10.58
N ASP A 28 11.61 1.68 11.19
CA ASP A 28 11.32 2.91 11.94
C ASP A 28 10.78 4.01 11.01
N ASN A 29 11.47 4.24 9.89
CA ASN A 29 11.10 5.26 8.90
C ASN A 29 9.79 4.92 8.19
N ARG A 30 9.52 3.63 7.95
CA ARG A 30 8.24 3.14 7.43
C ARG A 30 7.05 3.50 8.32
N ASN A 31 7.17 3.27 9.63
CA ASN A 31 6.08 3.52 10.58
C ASN A 31 5.85 5.02 10.85
N GLU A 32 6.86 5.86 10.64
CA GLU A 32 6.71 7.32 10.73
C GLU A 32 6.03 7.94 9.49
N ARG A 33 5.89 7.20 8.38
CA ARG A 33 5.21 7.72 7.20
C ARG A 33 3.71 7.84 7.42
N ALA A 34 3.16 8.98 7.01
CA ALA A 34 1.72 9.25 7.05
C ALA A 34 0.90 8.16 6.32
N ILE A 35 1.44 7.59 5.23
CA ILE A 35 0.78 6.51 4.49
C ILE A 35 0.61 5.24 5.35
N ALA A 36 1.56 4.91 6.21
CA ALA A 36 1.50 3.71 7.05
C ALA A 36 0.39 3.83 8.09
N SER A 37 0.30 5.00 8.74
CA SER A 37 -0.76 5.28 9.70
C SER A 37 -2.14 5.28 9.05
N VAL A 38 -2.25 5.80 7.82
CA VAL A 38 -3.50 5.79 7.04
C VAL A 38 -3.85 4.36 6.60
N LEU A 39 -2.91 3.60 6.05
CA LEU A 39 -3.14 2.22 5.66
C LEU A 39 -3.51 1.36 6.87
N HIS A 40 -2.90 1.56 8.03
CA HIS A 40 -3.31 0.87 9.26
C HIS A 40 -4.74 1.19 9.69
N GLU A 41 -5.21 2.43 9.48
CA GLU A 41 -6.56 2.85 9.88
C GLU A 41 -7.63 2.39 8.88
N VAL A 42 -7.33 2.39 7.58
CA VAL A 42 -8.34 2.22 6.52
C VAL A 42 -8.27 0.84 5.85
N ALA A 43 -7.07 0.26 5.75
CA ALA A 43 -6.82 -1.01 5.07
C ALA A 43 -5.67 -1.78 5.74
N PRO A 44 -5.82 -2.21 7.01
CA PRO A 44 -4.75 -2.90 7.74
C PRO A 44 -4.26 -4.17 7.02
N GLN A 45 -5.13 -4.82 6.25
CA GLN A 45 -4.78 -5.95 5.39
C GLN A 45 -3.75 -5.59 4.30
N MET A 46 -3.78 -4.36 3.76
CA MET A 46 -2.79 -3.91 2.78
C MET A 46 -1.41 -3.73 3.41
N VAL A 47 -1.35 -3.31 4.69
CA VAL A 47 -0.07 -3.20 5.41
C VAL A 47 0.54 -4.59 5.57
N SER A 48 -0.24 -5.57 6.01
CA SER A 48 0.25 -6.95 6.16
C SER A 48 0.72 -7.55 4.83
N VAL A 49 0.02 -7.28 3.71
CA VAL A 49 0.47 -7.71 2.38
C VAL A 49 1.76 -6.99 1.98
N ALA A 50 1.85 -5.67 2.20
CA ALA A 50 3.06 -4.91 1.95
C ALA A 50 4.25 -5.44 2.76
N GLU A 51 4.05 -5.84 4.01
CA GLU A 51 5.09 -6.47 4.84
C GLU A 51 5.53 -7.83 4.32
N CYS A 52 4.59 -8.66 3.87
CA CYS A 52 4.92 -9.90 3.16
C CYS A 52 5.72 -9.63 1.88
N MET A 53 5.35 -8.60 1.10
CA MET A 53 6.07 -8.23 -0.11
C MET A 53 7.53 -7.86 0.15
N ILE A 54 7.80 -7.19 1.27
CA ILE A 54 9.17 -6.85 1.70
C ILE A 54 9.95 -8.11 2.07
N ILE A 55 9.33 -9.03 2.82
CA ILE A 55 9.97 -10.28 3.25
C ILE A 55 10.26 -11.19 2.05
N ASP A 56 9.34 -11.24 1.08
CA ASP A 56 9.46 -12.03 -0.14
C ASP A 56 10.39 -11.39 -1.19
N GLY A 57 10.79 -10.12 -1.00
CA GLY A 57 11.63 -9.39 -1.95
C GLY A 57 10.93 -9.03 -3.26
N VAL A 58 9.59 -8.88 -3.21
CA VAL A 58 8.77 -8.43 -4.33
C VAL A 58 8.45 -6.94 -4.19
N ASP A 59 9.51 -6.14 -3.98
CA ASP A 59 9.43 -4.70 -3.79
C ASP A 59 9.28 -3.91 -5.11
N GLU A 60 9.19 -4.55 -6.27
CA GLU A 60 9.11 -3.86 -7.56
C GLU A 60 7.78 -3.10 -7.75
N ARG A 61 7.87 -1.89 -8.32
CA ARG A 61 6.72 -0.98 -8.52
C ARG A 61 5.58 -1.64 -9.31
N HIS A 62 5.88 -2.55 -10.24
CA HIS A 62 4.83 -3.23 -11.01
C HIS A 62 4.01 -4.20 -10.16
N TYR A 63 4.61 -4.90 -9.19
CA TYR A 63 3.87 -5.80 -8.30
C TYR A 63 2.95 -5.02 -7.37
N VAL A 64 3.44 -3.89 -6.85
CA VAL A 64 2.65 -2.97 -6.02
C VAL A 64 1.52 -2.35 -6.84
N ALA A 65 1.77 -1.94 -8.08
CA ALA A 65 0.76 -1.38 -8.97
C ALA A 65 -0.35 -2.39 -9.29
N ASP A 66 0.02 -3.63 -9.59
CA ASP A 66 -0.92 -4.72 -9.87
C ASP A 66 -1.79 -5.03 -8.65
N TYR A 67 -1.19 -5.11 -7.46
CA TYR A 67 -1.91 -5.28 -6.20
C TYR A 67 -2.88 -4.13 -5.92
N VAL A 68 -2.43 -2.88 -6.01
CA VAL A 68 -3.31 -1.70 -5.80
C VAL A 68 -4.44 -1.67 -6.82
N SER A 69 -4.15 -2.02 -8.08
CA SER A 69 -5.16 -2.15 -9.13
C SER A 69 -6.18 -3.24 -8.80
N ALA A 70 -5.75 -4.40 -8.31
CA ALA A 70 -6.64 -5.49 -7.91
C ALA A 70 -7.52 -5.10 -6.72
N VAL A 71 -6.95 -4.43 -5.71
CA VAL A 71 -7.68 -3.95 -4.53
C VAL A 71 -8.71 -2.88 -4.90
N LEU A 72 -8.35 -1.92 -5.76
CA LEU A 72 -9.26 -0.85 -6.18
C LEU A 72 -10.34 -1.33 -7.16
N ASN A 73 -10.01 -2.26 -8.07
CA ASN A 73 -10.98 -2.84 -9.00
C ASN A 73 -11.83 -3.94 -8.38
N GLY A 74 -11.64 -4.27 -7.09
CA GLY A 74 -12.49 -5.20 -6.37
C GLY A 74 -12.25 -6.68 -6.68
N TYR A 75 -11.08 -7.05 -7.20
CA TYR A 75 -10.69 -8.46 -7.44
C TYR A 75 -10.49 -9.30 -6.16
N GLY A 76 -11.05 -8.87 -5.03
CA GLY A 76 -11.03 -9.55 -3.74
C GLY A 76 -12.35 -9.47 -2.96
N LEU A 77 -13.47 -9.17 -3.62
CA LEU A 77 -14.82 -9.22 -3.04
C LEU A 77 -15.77 -10.19 -3.78
N GLU A 78 -15.21 -11.13 -4.54
CA GLU A 78 -15.98 -12.26 -5.06
C GLU A 78 -15.58 -13.53 -4.29
N GLU A 79 -16.50 -13.89 -3.38
CA GLU A 79 -16.71 -15.15 -2.64
C GLU A 79 -15.98 -15.41 -1.31
#